data_AF-A0A1C4S778-F1
#
_entry.id   AF-A0A1C4S778-F1
#
_cell.length_a   1.000
_cell.length_b   1.000
_cell.length_c   1.000
_cell.angle_alpha   90.00
_cell.angle_beta   90.00
_cell.angle_gamma   90.00
#
_symmetry.space_group_name_H-M   'P 1'
#
loop_
_entity.id
_entity.type
_entity.pdbx_description
1 polymer ?
#
loop_
_entity_poly.entity_id
_entity_poly.type
_entity_poly.pdbx_seq_one_letter_code
_entity_poly.pdbx_strand_id
1 'polypeptide(L)' 'MARIAGLERERRLADWDGAPFTQDSTKHISVWRKPS' A
#
# COMPACT_ATOMS: atom_id res chain seq x y z
N MET A 1 -4.91 -6.56 9.23
CA MET A 1 -4.91 -5.39 10.13
C MET A 1 -5.67 -4.20 9.55
N ALA A 2 -5.24 -3.57 8.45
CA ALA A 2 -5.94 -2.40 7.89
C ALA A 2 -7.47 -2.60 7.64
N ARG A 3 -7.88 -3.76 7.11
CA ARG A 3 -9.30 -4.12 6.98
C ARG A 3 -10.07 -4.15 8.31
N ILE A 4 -9.43 -4.58 9.39
CA ILE A 4 -10.02 -4.63 10.74
C ILE A 4 -10.24 -3.20 11.28
N ALA A 5 -9.35 -2.27 10.91
CA ALA A 5 -9.49 -0.85 11.18
C ALA A 5 -10.48 -0.14 10.22
N GLY A 6 -11.23 -0.88 9.39
CA GLY A 6 -12.19 -0.31 8.44
C GLY A 6 -11.56 0.43 7.26
N LEU A 7 -10.31 0.10 6.88
CA LEU A 7 -9.63 0.71 5.74
C LEU A 7 -9.56 -0.24 4.54
N GLU A 8 -9.68 0.33 3.34
CA GLU A 8 -9.51 -0.35 2.06
C GLU A 8 -8.11 -0.10 1.48
N ARG A 9 -7.51 -1.14 0.88
CA ARG A 9 -6.20 -0.99 0.22
C ARG A 9 -6.40 -0.27 -1.11
N GLU A 10 -5.79 0.89 -1.25
CA GLU A 10 -5.85 1.66 -2.50
C GLU A 10 -4.72 1.23 -3.44
N ARG A 11 -3.47 1.29 -2.97
CA ARG A 11 -2.30 0.90 -3.78
C ARG A 11 -1.11 0.46 -2.94
N ARG A 12 -0.15 -0.19 -3.61
CA ARG A 12 1.14 -0.56 -3.03
C ARG A 12 2.26 -0.24 -4.02
N LEU A 13 3.33 0.34 -3.50
CA LEU A 13 4.50 0.82 -4.24
C LEU A 13 5.76 0.36 -3.53
N ALA A 14 6.89 0.29 -4.24
CA ALA A 14 8.18 -0.02 -3.65
C ALA A 14 8.75 1.15 -2.83
N ASP A 15 8.46 2.39 -3.25
CA ASP A 15 8.96 3.62 -2.65
C ASP A 15 8.01 4.82 -2.90
N TRP A 16 8.45 6.01 -2.49
CA TRP A 16 7.71 7.27 -2.65
C TRP A 16 7.78 7.84 -4.08
N ASP A 17 8.75 7.39 -4.88
CA ASP A 17 8.88 7.78 -6.29
C ASP A 17 7.86 7.05 -7.19
N GLY A 18 7.14 6.08 -6.63
CA GLY A 18 6.05 5.40 -7.31
C GLY A 18 6.48 4.14 -8.06
N ALA A 19 7.65 3.59 -7.76
CA ALA A 19 8.10 2.36 -8.38
C ALA A 19 7.12 1.19 -8.07
N PRO A 20 6.83 0.31 -9.05
CA PRO A 20 5.99 -0.86 -8.83
C PRO A 20 6.56 -1.77 -7.74
N PHE A 21 5.70 -2.28 -6.86
CA PHE A 21 6.11 -3.26 -5.86
C PHE A 21 6.22 -4.66 -6.46
N THR A 22 7.43 -5.21 -6.50
CA THR A 22 7.77 -6.54 -7.03
C THR A 22 8.40 -7.43 -5.96
N GLN A 23 8.72 -8.69 -6.31
CA GLN A 23 9.38 -9.62 -5.38
C GLN A 23 10.79 -9.16 -4.98
N ASP A 24 11.48 -8.43 -5.86
CA ASP A 24 12.83 -7.91 -5.59
C ASP A 24 12.84 -6.61 -4.77
N SER A 25 11.65 -6.06 -4.47
CA SER A 25 11.52 -4.81 -3.71
C SER A 25 11.90 -5.03 -2.25
N THR A 26 12.94 -4.34 -1.78
CA THR A 26 13.42 -4.44 -0.37
C THR A 26 12.58 -3.63 0.61
N LYS A 27 11.69 -2.76 0.11
CA LYS A 27 10.80 -1.88 0.87
C LYS A 27 9.44 -1.81 0.21
N HIS A 28 8.45 -1.31 0.95
CA HIS A 28 7.15 -1.02 0.37
C HIS A 28 6.41 0.08 1.11
N ILE A 29 5.53 0.74 0.37
CA ILE A 29 4.56 1.73 0.85
C ILE A 29 3.18 1.21 0.51
N SER A 30 2.29 1.13 1.50
CA SER A 30 0.88 0.80 1.28
C SER A 30 0.01 2.00 1.63
N VAL A 31 -0.78 2.46 0.67
CA VAL A 31 -1.74 3.56 0.85
C VAL A 31 -3.12 2.95 1.10
N TRP A 32 -3.81 3.50 2.09
CA TRP A 32 -5.12 3.03 2.52
C TRP A 32 -6.09 4.20 2.55
N ARG A 33 -7.34 3.91 2.20
CA ARG A 33 -8.43 4.89 2.25
C ARG A 33 -9.53 4.42 3.17
N LYS A 34 -10.25 5.36 3.77
CA LYS A 34 -11.51 5.07 4.45
C LYS A 34 -12.61 4.93 3.37
N PRO A 35 -13.43 3.87 3.41
CA PRO A 35 -14.62 3.78 2.56
C PRO A 35 -15.53 4.99 2.81
N SER A 36 -16.17 5.49 1.76
CA SER A 36 -17.18 6.57 1.86
C SER A 36 -18.49 6.06 2.43
#